data_AF-A0A3D1GWN9-F1
#
_entry.id   AF-A0A3D1GWN9-F1
#
_cell.length_a   1.000
_cell.length_b   1.000
_cell.length_c   1.000
_cell.angle_alpha   90.00
_cell.angle_beta   90.00
_cell.angle_gamma   90.00
#
_symmetry.space_group_name_H-M   'P 1'
#
loop_
_entity.id
_entity.type
_entity.pdbx_description
1 polymer ?
#
loop_
_entity_poly.entity_id
_entity_poly.type
_entity_poly.pdbx_seq_one_letter_code
_entity_poly.pdbx_strand_id
1 'polypeptide(L)'
;MNDKPSREVLEQLYEQMILIRRFEEKAGQLYGMGHIGGFCHLYIGQEAVVVGMQSMAEDGDSVVTSYRDHGHMLACGMDSSGVMAELTGRRDGYSRGKGGSMHMFSREK
;
A
#
# COMPACT_ATOMS: atom_id res chain seq x y z
N MET A 1 -19.57 -6.99 -26.32
CA MET A 1 -19.62 -6.28 -25.04
C MET A 1 -18.23 -5.71 -24.80
N ASN A 2 -18.03 -4.44 -25.16
CA ASN A 2 -16.75 -3.75 -24.97
C ASN A 2 -17.01 -2.70 -23.87
N ASP A 3 -17.23 -3.18 -22.64
CA ASP A 3 -17.36 -2.32 -21.47
C ASP A 3 -15.95 -1.96 -20.99
N LYS A 4 -15.30 -1.07 -21.74
CA LYS A 4 -14.06 -0.45 -21.26
C LYS A 4 -14.45 0.60 -20.22
N PRO A 5 -13.80 0.62 -19.04
CA PRO A 5 -13.96 1.70 -18.08
C PRO A 5 -13.70 3.05 -18.74
N SER A 6 -14.30 4.12 -18.20
CA SER A 6 -14.04 5.46 -18.71
C SER A 6 -12.56 5.81 -18.62
N ARG A 7 -12.11 6.78 -19.42
CA ARG A 7 -10.73 7.22 -19.41
C ARG A 7 -10.29 7.66 -18.00
N GLU A 8 -11.17 8.36 -17.30
CA GLU A 8 -10.93 8.87 -15.94
C GLU A 8 -10.70 7.71 -14.96
N VAL A 9 -11.51 6.64 -15.05
CA VAL A 9 -11.31 5.45 -14.22
C VAL A 9 -9.96 4.79 -14.53
N LEU A 10 -9.61 4.65 -15.81
CA LEU A 10 -8.33 4.06 -16.20
C LEU A 10 -7.13 4.89 -15.71
N GLU A 11 -7.23 6.22 -15.76
CA GLU A 11 -6.20 7.13 -15.24
C GLU A 11 -6.05 6.98 -13.72
N GLN A 12 -7.14 6.92 -12.97
CA GLN A 12 -7.12 6.70 -11.52
C GLN A 12 -6.48 5.35 -11.13
N LEU A 13 -6.87 4.26 -11.80
CA LEU A 13 -6.30 2.93 -11.56
C LEU A 13 -4.79 2.93 -11.86
N TYR A 14 -4.39 3.58 -12.96
CA TYR A 14 -2.98 3.71 -13.33
C TYR A 14 -2.19 4.52 -12.30
N GLU A 15 -2.70 5.66 -11.86
CA GLU A 15 -2.07 6.51 -10.84
C GLU A 15 -1.85 5.74 -9.53
N GLN A 16 -2.86 4.98 -9.08
CA GLN A 16 -2.76 4.15 -7.88
C GLN A 16 -1.69 3.05 -8.03
N MET A 17 -1.65 2.36 -9.17
CA MET A 17 -0.61 1.34 -9.42
C MET A 17 0.79 1.97 -9.45
N ILE A 18 0.95 3.15 -10.05
CA ILE A 18 2.24 3.85 -10.09
C ILE A 18 2.64 4.35 -8.70
N LEU A 19 1.70 4.84 -7.89
CA LEU A 19 1.96 5.22 -6.51
C LEU A 19 2.53 4.03 -5.72
N ILE A 20 1.86 2.87 -5.77
CA ILE A 20 2.32 1.65 -5.09
C ILE A 20 3.71 1.26 -5.60
N ARG A 21 3.93 1.22 -6.92
CA ARG A 21 5.24 0.89 -7.51
C ARG A 21 6.34 1.81 -6.97
N ARG A 22 6.15 3.12 -7.00
CA ARG A 22 7.16 4.09 -6.57
C ARG A 22 7.40 4.04 -5.06
N PHE A 23 6.34 3.82 -4.29
CA PHE A 23 6.46 3.61 -2.85
C PHE A 23 7.34 2.39 -2.55
N GLU A 24 7.08 1.26 -3.21
CA GLU A 24 7.81 0.01 -2.99
C GLU A 24 9.26 0.08 -3.45
N GLU A 25 9.53 0.72 -4.60
CA GLU A 25 10.90 1.01 -5.04
C GLU A 25 11.66 1.83 -3.99
N LYS A 26 10.99 2.82 -3.39
CA LYS A 26 11.58 3.63 -2.33
C LYS A 26 11.80 2.85 -1.04
N ALA A 27 10.84 2.02 -0.63
CA ALA A 27 10.97 1.13 0.51
C ALA A 27 12.14 0.16 0.31
N GLY A 28 12.25 -0.46 -0.87
CA GLY A 28 13.39 -1.32 -1.21
C GLY A 28 14.73 -0.59 -1.17
N GLN A 29 14.79 0.65 -1.66
CA GLN A 29 16.00 1.48 -1.55
C GLN A 29 16.38 1.74 -0.09
N LEU A 30 15.43 2.17 0.74
CA LEU A 30 15.66 2.49 2.16
C LEU A 30 16.04 1.24 2.97
N TYR A 31 15.46 0.09 2.64
CA TYR A 31 15.85 -1.19 3.22
C TYR A 31 17.30 -1.55 2.86
N GLY A 32 17.69 -1.40 1.59
CA GLY A 32 19.09 -1.61 1.16
C GLY A 32 20.09 -0.66 1.82
N MET A 33 19.64 0.54 2.22
CA MET A 33 20.42 1.52 2.98
C MET A 33 20.44 1.25 4.50
N GLY A 34 19.70 0.25 4.99
CA GLY A 34 19.59 -0.06 6.42
C GLY A 34 18.69 0.90 7.21
N HIS A 35 17.87 1.71 6.54
CA HIS A 35 16.90 2.59 7.20
C HIS A 35 15.59 1.90 7.59
N ILE A 36 15.32 0.73 7.02
CA ILE A 36 14.23 -0.17 7.41
C ILE A 36 14.90 -1.44 7.95
N GLY A 37 14.54 -1.83 9.17
CA GLY A 37 15.09 -3.02 9.82
C GLY A 37 14.12 -4.21 9.76
N GLY A 38 14.63 -5.42 10.01
CA GLY A 38 13.81 -6.63 10.08
C GLY A 38 13.38 -7.12 8.69
N PHE A 39 12.07 -7.23 8.46
CA PHE A 39 11.51 -7.73 7.20
C PHE A 39 10.99 -6.58 6.32
N CYS A 40 11.03 -6.75 5.00
CA CYS A 40 10.46 -5.80 4.04
C CYS A 40 9.96 -6.55 2.79
N HIS A 41 8.66 -6.84 2.73
CA HIS A 41 8.07 -7.61 1.63
C HIS A 41 7.41 -6.69 0.59
N LEU A 42 8.11 -6.44 -0.51
CA LEU A 42 7.67 -5.46 -1.51
C LEU A 42 6.50 -5.97 -2.38
N TYR A 43 5.47 -5.16 -2.62
CA TYR A 43 4.31 -5.49 -3.47
C TYR A 43 4.55 -5.35 -4.99
N ILE A 44 5.81 -5.21 -5.42
CA ILE A 44 6.18 -4.96 -6.82
C ILE A 44 5.69 -6.10 -7.73
N GLY A 45 4.95 -5.74 -8.77
CA GLY A 45 4.41 -6.67 -9.77
C GLY A 45 3.02 -7.21 -9.44
N GLN A 46 2.45 -6.86 -8.28
CA GLN A 46 1.11 -7.26 -7.85
C GLN A 46 0.13 -6.07 -7.79
N GLU A 47 0.52 -4.87 -8.24
CA GLU A 47 -0.24 -3.65 -8.05
C GLU A 47 -1.67 -3.73 -8.60
N ALA A 48 -1.85 -4.38 -9.76
CA ALA A 48 -3.16 -4.57 -10.37
C ALA A 48 -4.12 -5.42 -9.51
N VAL A 49 -3.59 -6.31 -8.65
CA VAL A 49 -4.42 -7.15 -7.77
C VAL A 49 -5.17 -6.26 -6.80
N VAL A 50 -4.44 -5.47 -6.01
CA VAL A 50 -5.07 -4.70 -4.94
C VAL A 50 -5.81 -3.48 -5.45
N VAL A 51 -5.30 -2.80 -6.49
CA VAL A 51 -5.99 -1.67 -7.10
C VAL A 51 -7.29 -2.12 -7.78
N GLY A 52 -7.27 -3.26 -8.46
CA GLY A 52 -8.47 -3.82 -9.08
C GLY A 52 -9.49 -4.27 -8.03
N MET A 53 -9.06 -4.97 -6.98
CA MET A 53 -9.94 -5.37 -5.87
C MET A 53 -10.58 -4.14 -5.22
N GLN A 54 -9.78 -3.12 -4.89
CA GLN A 54 -10.27 -1.96 -4.17
C GLN A 54 -11.14 -1.04 -5.02
N SER A 55 -10.98 -1.06 -6.35
CA SER A 55 -11.88 -0.33 -7.26
C SER A 55 -13.32 -0.86 -7.28
N MET A 56 -13.53 -2.07 -6.76
CA MET A 56 -14.84 -2.72 -6.66
C MET A 56 -15.33 -2.85 -5.20
N ALA A 57 -14.53 -2.41 -4.22
CA ALA A 57 -14.91 -2.43 -2.82
C ALA A 57 -15.95 -1.34 -2.52
N GLU A 58 -16.88 -1.65 -1.62
CA GLU A 58 -17.93 -0.73 -1.19
C GLU A 58 -17.66 -0.21 0.23
N ASP A 59 -18.31 0.91 0.58
CA ASP A 59 -18.23 1.47 1.93
C ASP A 59 -18.73 0.45 2.97
N GLY A 60 -17.86 0.11 3.92
CA GLY A 60 -18.13 -0.87 4.97
C GLY A 60 -17.49 -2.24 4.75
N ASP A 61 -16.93 -2.50 3.56
CA ASP A 61 -16.11 -3.68 3.33
C ASP A 61 -14.84 -3.65 4.19
N SER A 62 -14.36 -4.83 4.57
CA SER A 62 -13.15 -5.00 5.38
C SER A 62 -12.07 -5.73 4.58
N VAL A 63 -10.84 -5.23 4.65
CA VAL A 63 -9.70 -5.81 3.95
C VAL A 63 -8.76 -6.48 4.96
N VAL A 64 -8.39 -7.72 4.67
CA VAL A 64 -7.36 -8.45 5.40
C VAL A 64 -6.40 -9.10 4.41
N THR A 65 -5.11 -9.04 4.70
CA THR A 65 -4.07 -9.66 3.88
C THR A 65 -2.95 -10.22 4.78
N SER A 66 -1.93 -10.81 4.15
CA SER A 66 -0.74 -11.31 4.84
C SER A 66 0.34 -10.22 4.96
N TYR A 67 1.60 -10.61 5.18
CA TYR A 67 2.74 -9.72 5.46
C TYR A 67 3.25 -8.89 4.27
N ARG A 68 2.59 -8.93 3.12
CA ARG A 68 2.93 -8.14 1.92
C ARG A 68 1.85 -7.07 1.72
N ASP A 69 1.71 -6.20 2.70
CA ASP A 69 0.52 -5.38 2.91
C ASP A 69 0.70 -3.90 2.49
N HIS A 70 1.90 -3.43 2.13
CA HIS A 70 2.08 -1.99 1.89
C HIS A 70 1.19 -1.48 0.74
N GLY A 71 1.11 -2.23 -0.36
CA GLY A 71 0.20 -1.93 -1.46
C GLY A 71 -1.28 -1.93 -1.05
N HIS A 72 -1.67 -2.79 -0.11
CA HIS A 72 -3.02 -2.80 0.47
C HIS A 72 -3.30 -1.56 1.30
N MET A 73 -2.37 -1.17 2.17
CA MET A 73 -2.51 0.07 2.96
C MET A 73 -2.73 1.27 2.04
N LEU A 74 -1.92 1.40 0.98
CA LEU A 74 -2.04 2.52 0.04
C LEU A 74 -3.36 2.47 -0.74
N ALA A 75 -3.75 1.31 -1.26
CA ALA A 75 -4.99 1.16 -2.02
C ALA A 75 -6.24 1.44 -1.16
N CYS A 76 -6.23 1.08 0.13
CA CYS A 76 -7.29 1.43 1.08
C CYS A 76 -7.34 2.94 1.42
N GLY A 77 -6.48 3.76 0.81
CA GLY A 77 -6.45 5.21 0.97
C GLY A 77 -5.67 5.69 2.18
N MET A 78 -4.80 4.84 2.74
CA MET A 78 -3.87 5.26 3.79
C MET A 78 -2.79 6.15 3.20
N ASP A 79 -2.38 7.18 3.94
CA ASP A 79 -1.37 8.13 3.48
C ASP A 79 0.02 7.47 3.41
N SER A 80 0.68 7.64 2.26
CA SER A 80 2.00 7.07 2.01
C SER A 80 3.07 7.49 3.02
N SER A 81 2.99 8.70 3.58
CA SER A 81 3.92 9.15 4.62
C SER A 81 3.73 8.36 5.91
N GLY A 82 2.50 8.01 6.28
CA GLY A 82 2.18 7.17 7.43
C GLY A 82 2.69 5.73 7.26
N VAL A 83 2.50 5.15 6.07
CA VAL A 83 3.03 3.82 5.76
C VAL A 83 4.55 3.83 5.83
N MET A 84 5.21 4.83 5.23
CA MET A 84 6.67 4.95 5.26
C MET A 84 7.21 5.21 6.67
N ALA A 85 6.48 5.99 7.48
CA ALA A 85 6.82 6.22 8.88
C ALA A 85 6.80 4.90 9.67
N GLU A 86 5.84 4.02 9.42
CA GLU A 86 5.80 2.70 10.06
C GLU A 86 6.97 1.82 9.63
N LEU A 87 7.25 1.75 8.31
CA LEU A 87 8.38 0.97 7.78
C LEU A 87 9.72 1.43 8.38
N THR A 88 9.88 2.74 8.59
CA THR A 88 11.11 3.32 9.16
C THR A 88 11.09 3.43 10.68
N GLY A 89 10.13 2.78 11.35
CA GLY A 89 10.07 2.67 12.82
C GLY A 89 9.81 3.99 13.54
N ARG A 90 9.05 4.91 12.93
CA ARG A 90 8.77 6.25 13.47
C ARG A 90 7.44 6.27 14.23
N ARG A 91 7.35 7.19 15.19
CA ARG A 91 6.17 7.34 16.07
C ARG A 91 4.88 7.63 15.30
N ASP A 92 4.99 8.30 14.15
CA ASP A 92 3.84 8.73 13.36
C ASP A 92 3.37 7.64 12.37
N GLY A 93 3.98 6.45 12.41
CA GLY A 93 3.47 5.27 11.71
C GLY A 93 2.15 4.75 12.29
N TYR A 94 1.40 3.98 11.51
CA TYR A 94 0.06 3.50 11.88
C TYR A 94 0.03 2.59 13.11
N SER A 95 1.13 1.91 13.41
CA SER A 95 1.33 1.12 14.64
C SER A 95 2.37 1.77 15.56
N ARG A 96 2.63 3.08 15.39
CA ARG A 96 3.61 3.88 16.13
C ARG A 96 5.04 3.34 16.04
N GLY A 97 5.38 2.74 14.90
CA GLY A 97 6.69 2.14 14.63
C GLY A 97 6.93 0.82 15.37
N LYS A 98 5.86 0.18 15.87
CA LYS A 98 5.94 -1.10 16.59
C LYS A 98 5.61 -2.31 15.70
N GLY A 99 4.90 -2.10 14.60
CA GLY A 99 4.47 -3.17 13.70
C GLY A 99 5.48 -3.42 12.57
N GLY A 100 6.04 -2.35 12.01
CA GLY A 100 6.93 -2.44 10.85
C GLY A 100 6.21 -3.00 9.62
N SER A 101 6.97 -3.64 8.73
CA SER A 101 6.51 -4.06 7.39
C SER A 101 5.35 -5.06 7.37
N MET A 102 5.14 -5.87 8.41
CA MET A 102 4.19 -6.98 8.34
C MET A 102 2.89 -6.74 9.12
N HIS A 103 2.82 -5.66 9.89
CA HIS A 103 1.80 -5.48 10.93
C HIS A 103 1.27 -4.05 10.94
N MET A 104 0.57 -3.70 9.86
CA MET A 104 -0.11 -2.42 9.72
C MET A 104 -1.63 -2.60 9.80
N PHE A 105 -2.28 -1.68 10.51
CA PHE A 105 -3.72 -1.74 10.78
C PHE A 105 -4.33 -0.35 10.69
N SER A 106 -5.58 -0.28 10.22
CA SER A 106 -6.43 0.91 10.31
C SER A 106 -7.80 0.50 10.83
N ARG A 107 -8.46 1.42 11.55
CA ARG A 107 -9.87 1.28 11.94
C ARG A 107 -10.78 2.22 11.17
N GLU A 108 -10.21 3.24 10.55
CA GLU A 108 -10.94 4.31 9.85
C GLU A 108 -11.10 4.01 8.36
N LYS A 109 -10.34 3.03 7.86
CA LYS A 109 -10.26 2.57 6.47
C LYS A 109 -10.13 1.07 6.45
#